data_AF-R6ZKR9-F1
#
_entry.id   AF-R6ZKR9-F1
#
_cell.length_a   1.000
_cell.length_b   1.000
_cell.length_c   1.000
_cell.angle_alpha   90.00
_cell.angle_beta   90.00
_cell.angle_gamma   90.00
#
_symmetry.space_group_name_H-M   'P 1'
#
loop_
_entity.id
_entity.type
_entity.pdbx_description
1 polymer ?
#
loop_
_entity_poly.entity_id
_entity_poly.type
_entity_poly.pdbx_seq_one_letter_code
_entity_poly.pdbx_strand_id
1 'polypeptide(L)'
;MYRGYRQSSGDQTKTVIASTASPYKFSRSVMEAVCSLDHSEEKLPEDEFELIDKMEQLSGVPQPMAVKEIRDAAILHNRQCSPEDMENMVREILK
;
A
#
# COMPACT_ATOMS: atom_id res chain seq x y z
N MET A 1 3.40 5.98 18.32
CA MET A 1 4.63 5.22 18.68
C MET A 1 5.82 6.14 19.01
N TYR A 2 6.43 6.86 18.06
CA TYR A 2 7.62 7.70 18.33
C TYR A 2 7.42 8.78 19.41
N ARG A 3 6.29 9.51 19.37
CA ARG A 3 5.97 10.51 20.40
C ARG A 3 5.92 9.91 21.81
N GLY A 4 5.34 8.72 21.94
CA GLY A 4 5.29 7.99 23.22
C GLY A 4 6.67 7.57 23.70
N TYR A 5 7.49 6.99 22.82
CA TYR A 5 8.88 6.66 23.12
C TYR A 5 9.68 7.88 23.60
N ARG A 6 9.57 9.01 22.89
CA ARG A 6 10.29 10.24 23.23
C ARG A 6 9.86 10.79 24.59
N GLN A 7 8.57 10.73 24.90
CA GLN A 7 8.02 11.17 26.18
C GLN A 7 8.46 10.28 27.35
N SER A 8 8.51 8.95 27.16
CA SER A 8 8.87 8.01 28.24
C SER A 8 10.37 7.90 28.49
N SER A 9 11.19 8.02 27.44
CA SER A 9 12.65 7.86 27.54
C SER A 9 13.40 9.18 27.81
N GLY A 10 12.79 10.32 27.48
CA GLY A 10 13.46 11.62 27.50
C GLY A 10 14.50 11.82 26.39
N ASP A 11 14.62 10.86 25.45
CA ASP A 11 15.60 10.91 24.36
C ASP A 11 15.43 12.17 23.48
N GLN A 12 16.52 12.91 23.30
CA GLN A 12 16.59 14.12 22.47
C GLN A 12 17.40 13.93 21.19
N THR A 13 17.84 12.70 20.91
CA THR A 13 18.62 12.37 19.71
C THR A 13 17.82 12.72 18.45
N LYS A 14 18.48 13.35 17.48
CA LYS A 14 17.85 13.67 16.18
C LYS A 14 17.39 12.37 15.53
N THR A 15 16.09 12.27 15.25
CA THR A 15 15.47 11.08 14.66
C THR A 15 14.92 11.42 13.29
N VAL A 16 15.20 10.56 12.30
CA VAL A 16 14.62 10.63 10.96
C VAL A 16 13.70 9.44 10.77
N ILE A 17 12.46 9.67 10.35
CA ILE A 17 11.52 8.62 9.99
C ILE A 17 11.49 8.53 8.47
N ALA A 18 12.03 7.44 7.92
CA ALA A 18 12.04 7.20 6.48
C ALA A 18 10.76 6.48 6.06
N SER A 19 9.83 7.19 5.42
CA SER A 19 8.64 6.62 4.80
C SER A 19 9.01 5.96 3.46
N THR A 20 9.45 4.71 3.51
CA THR A 20 10.01 3.97 2.35
C THR A 20 8.97 3.60 1.29
N ALA A 21 7.69 3.67 1.62
CA ALA A 21 6.60 3.39 0.70
C ALA A 21 5.40 4.31 0.94
N SER A 22 4.67 4.60 -0.13
CA SER A 22 3.36 5.23 -0.04
C SER A 22 2.37 4.27 0.65
N PRO A 23 1.50 4.76 1.56
CA PRO A 23 0.49 3.92 2.20
C PRO A 23 -0.53 3.34 1.20
N TYR A 24 -0.70 3.98 0.04
CA TYR A 24 -1.54 3.47 -1.06
C TYR A 24 -1.07 2.14 -1.65
N LYS A 25 0.18 1.72 -1.43
CA LYS A 25 0.66 0.39 -1.81
C LYS A 25 0.13 -0.73 -0.89
N PHE A 26 -0.42 -0.36 0.27
CA PHE A 26 -0.89 -1.28 1.30
C PHE A 26 -2.26 -0.83 1.84
N SER A 27 -3.16 -0.43 0.92
CA SER A 27 -4.44 0.22 1.23
C SER A 27 -5.24 -0.55 2.28
N ARG A 28 -5.37 -1.88 2.15
CA ARG A 28 -6.12 -2.71 3.09
C ARG A 28 -5.56 -2.71 4.50
N SER A 29 -4.27 -3.03 4.65
CA SER A 29 -3.64 -3.06 5.99
C SER A 29 -3.66 -1.69 6.67
N VAL A 30 -3.51 -0.61 5.90
CA VAL A 30 -3.60 0.75 6.43
C VAL A 30 -5.02 1.07 6.89
N MET A 31 -6.02 0.79 6.07
CA MET A 31 -7.42 1.08 6.37
C MET A 31 -7.96 0.26 7.54
N GLU A 32 -7.59 -1.02 7.64
CA GLU A 32 -7.92 -1.86 8.81
C GLU A 32 -7.36 -1.26 10.10
N ALA A 33 -6.10 -0.80 10.07
CA ALA A 33 -5.46 -0.18 11.22
C ALA A 33 -6.08 1.19 11.58
N VAL A 34 -6.48 2.00 10.61
CA VAL A 34 -7.08 3.32 10.87
C VAL A 34 -8.53 3.19 11.33
N CYS A 35 -9.36 2.43 10.61
CA CYS A 35 -10.77 2.28 10.94
C CYS A 35 -11.00 1.52 12.27
N SER A 36 -10.11 0.60 12.65
CA SER A 36 -10.17 -0.03 13.97
C SER A 36 -9.88 0.95 15.12
N LEU A 37 -9.13 2.02 14.89
CA LEU A 37 -8.88 3.06 15.89
C LEU A 37 -10.08 4.02 16.03
N ASP A 38 -10.81 4.25 14.94
CA ASP A 38 -11.95 5.19 14.91
C ASP A 38 -13.28 4.56 15.37
N HIS A 39 -13.27 3.31 15.85
CA HIS A 39 -14.46 2.58 16.36
C HIS A 39 -15.61 2.50 15.34
N SER A 40 -15.33 2.69 14.05
CA SER A 40 -16.32 2.53 12.99
C SER A 40 -16.54 1.04 12.76
N GLU A 41 -17.74 0.53 13.04
CA GLU A 41 -18.16 -0.85 12.67
C GLU A 41 -18.37 -1.02 11.14
N GLU A 42 -17.97 -0.03 10.36
CA GLU A 42 -18.21 -0.01 8.92
C GLU A 42 -17.26 -0.99 8.22
N LYS A 43 -17.84 -2.02 7.60
CA LYS A 43 -17.09 -3.00 6.83
C LYS A 43 -16.31 -2.30 5.72
N LEU A 44 -15.02 -2.61 5.60
CA LEU A 44 -14.19 -2.10 4.51
C LEU A 44 -14.67 -2.68 3.16
N PRO A 45 -14.59 -1.89 2.07
CA PRO A 45 -14.80 -2.40 0.72
C PRO A 45 -13.92 -3.62 0.43
N GLU A 46 -14.45 -4.57 -0.32
CA GLU A 46 -13.64 -5.73 -0.76
C GLU A 46 -12.76 -5.37 -1.97
N ASP A 47 -13.25 -4.50 -2.84
CA ASP A 47 -12.50 -3.99 -4.00
C ASP A 47 -11.38 -3.05 -3.56
N GLU A 48 -10.19 -3.25 -4.12
CA GLU A 48 -8.99 -2.51 -3.73
C GLU A 48 -9.04 -1.04 -4.18
N PHE A 49 -9.67 -0.72 -5.32
CA PHE A 49 -9.80 0.66 -5.79
C PHE A 49 -10.84 1.43 -4.99
N GLU A 50 -11.98 0.83 -4.65
CA GLU A 50 -12.95 1.43 -3.74
C GLU A 50 -12.33 1.71 -2.36
N LEU A 51 -11.47 0.82 -1.87
CA LEU A 51 -10.75 0.99 -0.62
C LEU A 51 -9.74 2.14 -0.68
N ILE A 52 -9.03 2.29 -1.81
CA ILE A 52 -8.14 3.41 -2.10
C ILE A 52 -8.91 4.73 -2.14
N ASP A 53 -10.10 4.76 -2.76
CA ASP A 53 -10.96 5.94 -2.80
C ASP A 53 -11.41 6.35 -1.39
N LYS A 54 -11.81 5.37 -0.55
CA LYS A 54 -12.15 5.62 0.87
C LYS A 54 -10.94 6.12 1.67
N MET A 55 -9.74 5.59 1.38
CA MET A 55 -8.51 6.02 2.04
C MET A 55 -8.16 7.48 1.73
N GLU A 56 -8.36 7.94 0.48
CA GLU A 56 -8.19 9.36 0.13
C GLU A 56 -9.16 10.24 0.89
N GLN A 57 -10.43 9.82 1.00
CA GLN A 57 -11.46 10.56 1.76
C GLN A 57 -11.12 10.68 3.25
N LEU A 58 -10.67 9.59 3.89
CA LEU A 58 -10.32 9.60 5.31
C LEU A 58 -9.02 10.34 5.60
N SER A 59 -7.99 10.14 4.76
CA SER A 59 -6.67 10.71 4.99
C SER A 59 -6.52 12.15 4.51
N GLY A 60 -7.34 12.58 3.55
CA GLY A 60 -7.19 13.86 2.85
C GLY A 60 -5.92 13.96 1.99
N VAL A 61 -5.16 12.87 1.83
CA VAL A 61 -3.94 12.81 1.03
C VAL A 61 -4.32 12.39 -0.38
N PRO A 62 -3.99 13.16 -1.43
CA PRO A 62 -4.41 12.81 -2.79
C PRO A 62 -3.81 11.48 -3.24
N GLN A 63 -4.59 10.71 -4.00
CA GLN A 63 -4.11 9.48 -4.62
C GLN A 63 -2.96 9.78 -5.60
N PRO A 64 -1.85 9.01 -5.58
CA PRO A 64 -0.78 9.14 -6.55
C PRO A 64 -1.26 8.88 -7.99
N MET A 65 -0.76 9.65 -8.96
CA MET A 65 -1.15 9.48 -10.38
C MET A 65 -0.95 8.05 -10.90
N ALA A 66 0.13 7.38 -10.50
CA ALA A 66 0.39 5.98 -10.89
C ALA A 66 -0.71 5.01 -10.46
N VAL A 67 -1.40 5.28 -9.34
CA VAL A 67 -2.54 4.47 -8.86
C VAL A 67 -3.79 4.76 -9.69
N LYS A 68 -4.00 6.01 -10.10
CA LYS A 68 -5.11 6.39 -10.98
C LYS A 68 -4.96 5.79 -12.37
N GLU A 69 -3.76 5.86 -12.93
CA GLU A 69 -3.46 5.33 -14.28
C GLU A 69 -3.59 3.82 -14.35
N ILE A 70 -3.16 3.08 -13.31
CA ILE A 70 -3.19 1.62 -13.33
C ILE A 70 -4.60 1.03 -13.21
N ARG A 71 -5.57 1.80 -12.69
CA ARG A 71 -6.98 1.37 -12.55
C ARG A 71 -7.61 0.98 -13.88
N ASP A 72 -7.30 1.73 -14.93
CA ASP A 72 -7.86 1.53 -16.28
C ASP A 72 -6.83 0.97 -17.27
N ALA A 73 -5.62 0.65 -16.79
CA ALA A 73 -4.55 0.14 -17.64
C ALA A 73 -4.84 -1.28 -18.11
N ALA A 74 -4.58 -1.54 -19.40
CA ALA A 74 -4.67 -2.89 -19.94
C ALA A 74 -3.59 -3.80 -19.33
N ILE A 75 -3.97 -5.04 -19.01
CA ILE A 75 -3.02 -6.05 -18.52
C ILE A 75 -2.13 -6.49 -19.68
N LEU A 76 -0.87 -6.07 -19.66
CA LEU A 76 0.12 -6.42 -20.68
C LEU A 76 0.80 -7.77 -20.44
N HIS A 77 0.90 -8.19 -19.18
CA HIS A 77 1.61 -9.40 -18.76
C HIS A 77 0.63 -10.48 -18.32
N ASN A 78 0.44 -11.48 -19.16
CA ASN A 78 -0.50 -12.59 -18.94
C ASN A 78 0.21 -13.96 -18.82
N ARG A 79 1.54 -13.98 -18.75
CA ARG A 79 2.34 -15.21 -18.65
C ARG A 79 2.50 -15.60 -17.18
N GLN A 80 2.41 -16.89 -16.89
CA GLN A 80 2.67 -17.49 -15.58
C GLN A 80 3.52 -18.74 -15.77
N CYS A 81 4.46 -18.99 -14.86
CA CYS A 81 5.29 -20.18 -14.85
C CYS A 81 5.52 -20.67 -13.41
N SER A 82 5.83 -21.95 -13.24
CA SER A 82 6.26 -22.46 -11.94
C SER A 82 7.73 -22.08 -11.68
N PRO A 83 8.23 -22.23 -10.44
CA PRO A 83 9.62 -21.95 -10.14
C PRO A 83 10.63 -22.73 -11.00
N GLU A 84 10.31 -23.97 -11.36
CA GLU A 84 11.14 -24.85 -12.17
C GLU A 84 11.22 -24.38 -13.64
N ASP A 85 10.16 -23.72 -14.12
CA ASP A 85 10.04 -23.25 -15.50
C ASP A 85 10.53 -21.81 -15.72
N MET A 86 10.93 -21.10 -14.65
CA MET A 86 11.32 -19.68 -14.71
C MET A 86 12.43 -19.42 -15.74
N GLU A 87 13.46 -20.28 -15.82
CA GLU A 87 14.56 -20.10 -16.78
C GLU A 87 14.05 -20.16 -18.23
N ASN A 88 13.20 -21.15 -18.53
CA ASN A 88 12.63 -21.31 -19.87
C ASN A 88 11.70 -20.14 -20.21
N MET A 89 10.90 -19.68 -19.25
CA MET A 89 10.01 -18.54 -19.46
C MET A 89 10.79 -17.25 -19.79
N VAL A 90 11.90 -17.00 -19.08
CA VAL A 90 12.77 -15.86 -19.39
C VAL A 90 13.36 -15.99 -20.80
N ARG A 91 13.83 -17.17 -21.19
CA ARG A 91 14.33 -17.42 -22.56
C ARG A 91 13.27 -17.11 -23.62
N GLU A 92 12.00 -17.41 -23.36
CA GLU A 92 10.90 -17.10 -24.29
C GLU A 92 10.49 -15.63 -24.32
N ILE A 93 10.74 -14.87 -23.24
CA ILE A 93 10.49 -13.42 -23.21
C ILE A 93 11.57 -12.67 -24.00
N LEU A 94 12.81 -13.16 -23.99
CA LEU A 94 13.98 -12.50 -24.59
C LEU A 94 14.25 -12.89 -26.06
N LYS A 95 13.37 -13.67 -26.69
CA LYS A 95 13.41 -13.93 -28.14
C LYS A 95 12.95 -12.70 -28.93
#